data_AF-A0A9E0ZIK4-F1
#
_entry.id   AF-A0A9E0ZIK4-F1
#
_cell.length_a   1.000
_cell.length_b   1.000
_cell.length_c   1.000
_cell.angle_alpha   90.00
_cell.angle_beta   90.00
_cell.angle_gamma   90.00
#
_symmetry.space_group_name_H-M   'P 1'
#
loop_
_entity.id
_entity.type
_entity.pdbx_description
1 polymer ?
#
loop_
_entity_poly.entity_id
_entity_poly.type
_entity_poly.pdbx_seq_one_letter_code
_entity_poly.pdbx_strand_id
1 'polypeptide(L)'
;MANKKTNHGESKTQVKNNVQKPKKNGRGHQRGEIISKDELEERGGLTGDATALLTVYLQKFEEGEAHIHYSKKLKDLAEHIHEKEILYIHKHGGYKLMEVSSIETELCVIRRARREQLEEEERQAKEKARNKY
;
A
#
# COMPACT_ATOMS: atom_id res chain seq x y z
N MET A 1 -38.27 2.02 -51.46
CA MET A 1 -36.87 1.81 -51.89
C MET A 1 -35.97 2.78 -51.13
N ALA A 2 -34.84 2.26 -50.62
CA ALA A 2 -33.59 2.92 -50.18
C ALA A 2 -33.66 4.05 -49.11
N ASN A 3 -33.42 3.73 -47.83
CA ASN A 3 -32.13 3.72 -47.09
C ASN A 3 -31.62 5.13 -46.70
N LYS A 4 -31.71 5.60 -45.44
CA LYS A 4 -31.06 5.23 -44.16
C LYS A 4 -29.85 6.12 -43.85
N LYS A 5 -29.86 6.62 -42.62
CA LYS A 5 -29.11 7.71 -41.98
C LYS A 5 -27.60 7.47 -41.82
N THR A 6 -26.86 8.58 -41.84
CA THR A 6 -25.75 9.04 -40.95
C THR A 6 -24.71 8.06 -40.38
N ASN A 7 -23.46 8.53 -40.36
CA ASN A 7 -22.40 8.42 -39.31
C ASN A 7 -21.07 7.90 -39.88
N HIS A 8 -19.99 8.68 -39.83
CA HIS A 8 -19.17 9.11 -38.68
C HIS A 8 -18.00 8.15 -38.44
N GLY A 9 -16.79 8.72 -38.44
CA GLY A 9 -15.72 8.34 -37.52
C GLY A 9 -14.97 7.07 -37.86
N GLU A 10 -13.84 7.23 -38.54
CA GLU A 10 -12.76 6.25 -38.60
C GLU A 10 -12.45 5.69 -37.19
N SER A 11 -12.58 4.38 -37.09
CA SER A 11 -12.34 3.63 -35.85
C SER A 11 -10.84 3.44 -35.66
N LYS A 12 -10.21 4.30 -34.85
CA LYS A 12 -8.87 4.01 -34.32
C LYS A 12 -9.00 3.03 -33.16
N THR A 13 -8.41 1.86 -33.37
CA THR A 13 -8.27 0.75 -32.42
C THR A 13 -7.52 1.22 -31.18
N GLN A 14 -8.23 1.72 -30.16
CA GLN A 14 -7.69 1.79 -28.81
C GLN A 14 -7.81 0.41 -28.17
N VAL A 15 -6.67 -0.25 -28.03
CA VAL A 15 -6.49 -1.38 -27.12
C VAL A 15 -6.86 -0.91 -25.72
N LYS A 16 -8.09 -1.21 -25.32
CA LYS A 16 -8.54 -1.05 -23.94
C LYS A 16 -7.84 -2.12 -23.11
N ASN A 17 -6.70 -1.76 -22.51
CA ASN A 17 -6.20 -2.46 -21.33
C ASN A 17 -7.16 -2.15 -20.18
N ASN A 18 -8.33 -2.80 -20.25
CA ASN A 18 -9.29 -2.84 -19.17
C ASN A 18 -8.73 -3.85 -18.16
N VAL A 19 -7.75 -3.41 -17.37
CA VAL A 19 -7.44 -4.04 -16.08
C VAL A 19 -8.74 -3.95 -15.30
N GLN A 20 -9.55 -5.01 -15.40
CA GLN A 20 -10.74 -5.19 -14.61
C GLN A 20 -10.27 -5.15 -13.17
N LYS A 21 -10.44 -4.00 -12.51
CA LYS A 21 -10.43 -3.95 -11.07
C LYS A 21 -11.50 -4.97 -10.65
N PRO A 22 -11.15 -6.08 -9.97
CA PRO A 22 -12.18 -7.00 -9.52
C PRO A 22 -13.19 -6.20 -8.73
N LYS A 23 -14.48 -6.36 -9.08
CA LYS A 23 -15.58 -5.74 -8.33
C LYS A 23 -15.40 -6.18 -6.88
N LYS A 24 -15.02 -5.26 -5.99
CA LYS A 24 -15.07 -5.49 -4.53
C LYS A 24 -16.52 -5.81 -4.19
N ASN A 25 -16.87 -7.09 -4.11
CA ASN A 25 -18.16 -7.53 -3.59
C ASN A 25 -18.21 -7.06 -2.13
N GLY A 26 -19.12 -6.13 -1.84
CA GLY A 26 -19.11 -5.25 -0.67
C GLY A 26 -19.42 -5.91 0.67
N ARG A 27 -18.77 -7.00 1.03
CA ARG A 27 -18.65 -7.42 2.44
C ARG A 27 -17.46 -6.67 3.03
N GLY A 28 -17.73 -5.61 3.80
CA GLY A 28 -16.71 -4.93 4.58
C GLY A 28 -16.08 -5.91 5.58
N HIS A 29 -14.76 -5.78 5.80
CA HIS A 29 -14.06 -6.63 6.75
C HIS A 29 -14.60 -6.45 8.18
N GLN A 30 -14.86 -7.56 8.88
CA GLN A 30 -15.29 -7.52 10.28
C GLN A 30 -14.08 -7.52 11.21
N ARG A 31 -14.10 -6.71 12.27
CA ARG A 31 -12.99 -6.66 13.23
C ARG A 31 -12.76 -8.05 13.85
N GLY A 32 -11.58 -8.61 13.68
CA GLY A 32 -11.24 -9.93 14.21
C GLY A 32 -11.61 -11.11 13.29
N GLU A 33 -12.15 -10.85 12.11
CA GLU A 33 -12.40 -11.86 11.08
C GLU A 33 -11.11 -12.59 10.71
N ILE A 34 -11.21 -13.91 10.55
CA ILE A 34 -10.14 -14.75 10.03
C ILE A 34 -10.65 -15.31 8.71
N ILE A 35 -9.97 -14.94 7.62
CA ILE A 35 -10.31 -15.33 6.26
C ILE A 35 -9.39 -16.45 5.77
N SER A 36 -9.88 -17.24 4.83
CA SER A 36 -9.08 -18.26 4.14
C SER A 36 -8.11 -17.63 3.14
N LYS A 37 -7.14 -18.42 2.66
CA LYS A 37 -6.20 -17.98 1.63
C LYS A 37 -6.89 -17.55 0.33
N ASP A 38 -7.87 -18.33 -0.15
CA ASP A 38 -8.64 -17.97 -1.35
C ASP A 38 -9.36 -16.62 -1.19
N GLU A 39 -10.04 -16.40 -0.05
CA GLU A 39 -10.77 -15.16 0.20
C GLU A 39 -9.83 -13.94 0.32
N LEU A 40 -8.64 -14.14 0.88
CA LEU A 40 -7.59 -13.13 0.92
C LEU A 40 -7.15 -12.73 -0.50
N GLU A 41 -6.92 -13.70 -1.40
CA GLU A 41 -6.58 -13.44 -2.80
C GLU A 41 -7.74 -12.73 -3.53
N GLU A 42 -8.99 -13.13 -3.29
CA GLU A 42 -10.17 -12.45 -3.83
C GLU A 42 -10.30 -10.99 -3.37
N ARG A 43 -9.94 -10.70 -2.11
CA ARG A 43 -9.92 -9.34 -1.56
C ARG A 43 -8.70 -8.52 -2.01
N GLY A 44 -7.73 -9.15 -2.68
CA GLY A 44 -6.46 -8.52 -3.06
C GLY A 44 -5.56 -8.20 -1.86
N GLY A 45 -5.72 -8.95 -0.77
CA GLY A 45 -4.91 -8.80 0.43
C GLY A 45 -3.49 -9.31 0.20
N LEU A 46 -2.53 -8.58 0.76
CA LEU A 46 -1.12 -8.92 0.73
C LEU A 46 -0.75 -9.61 2.05
N THR A 47 -0.06 -10.73 1.90
CA THR A 47 0.59 -11.44 3.00
C THR A 47 2.07 -11.49 2.72
N GLY A 48 2.87 -11.15 3.71
CA GLY A 48 4.31 -11.13 3.58
C GLY A 48 4.91 -10.28 4.67
N ASP A 49 6.10 -9.76 4.39
CA ASP A 49 6.76 -8.83 5.29
C ASP A 49 5.99 -7.50 5.36
N ALA A 50 5.25 -7.34 6.46
CA ALA A 50 4.50 -6.12 6.76
C ALA A 50 5.43 -4.91 6.79
N THR A 51 6.65 -5.08 7.32
CA THR A 51 7.64 -4.02 7.46
C THR A 51 8.05 -3.47 6.10
N ALA A 52 8.33 -4.35 5.13
CA ALA A 52 8.67 -3.95 3.75
C ALA A 52 7.54 -3.15 3.08
N LEU A 53 6.28 -3.62 3.19
CA LEU A 53 5.13 -2.93 2.61
C LEU A 53 4.93 -1.55 3.25
N LEU A 54 4.94 -1.50 4.58
CA LEU A 54 4.76 -0.27 5.34
C LEU A 54 5.88 0.74 5.10
N THR A 55 7.10 0.27 4.85
CA THR A 55 8.24 1.14 4.48
C THR A 55 7.97 1.89 3.17
N VAL A 56 7.43 1.22 2.15
CA VAL A 56 7.08 1.88 0.88
C VAL A 56 5.98 2.93 1.08
N TYR A 57 4.95 2.61 1.88
CA TYR A 57 3.90 3.58 2.21
C TYR A 57 4.45 4.77 3.01
N LEU A 58 5.31 4.52 3.99
CA LEU A 58 5.96 5.56 4.79
C LEU A 58 6.85 6.46 3.93
N GLN A 59 7.62 5.90 3.00
CA GLN A 59 8.46 6.68 2.09
C GLN A 59 7.61 7.62 1.23
N LYS A 60 6.56 7.12 0.59
CA LYS A 60 5.63 7.94 -0.22
C LYS A 60 4.94 9.02 0.61
N PHE A 61 4.62 8.70 1.86
CA PHE A 61 4.08 9.64 2.83
C PHE A 61 5.07 10.75 3.19
N GLU A 62 6.34 10.40 3.44
CA GLU A 62 7.41 11.37 3.75
C GLU A 62 7.83 12.20 2.53
N GLU A 63 7.76 11.64 1.32
CA GLU A 63 7.95 12.36 0.04
C GLU A 63 6.81 13.34 -0.28
N GLY A 64 5.71 13.30 0.47
CA GLY A 64 4.60 14.23 0.31
C GLY A 64 3.77 13.98 -0.95
N GLU A 65 3.67 12.71 -1.39
CA GLU A 65 2.86 12.33 -2.55
C GLU A 65 1.41 12.83 -2.35
N ALA A 66 1.00 13.82 -3.15
CA ALA A 66 -0.18 14.69 -2.98
C ALA A 66 -1.55 13.98 -2.97
N HIS A 67 -1.59 12.65 -3.09
CA HIS A 67 -2.79 11.82 -3.04
C HIS A 67 -3.18 11.37 -1.61
N ILE A 68 -2.40 11.76 -0.61
CA ILE A 68 -2.67 11.47 0.79
C ILE A 68 -3.13 12.79 1.43
N HIS A 69 -4.43 13.07 1.34
CA HIS A 69 -5.12 14.19 2.01
C HIS A 69 -5.20 14.03 3.53
N TYR A 70 -4.22 13.37 4.11
CA TYR A 70 -4.19 12.92 5.49
C TYR A 70 -3.12 13.71 6.24
N SER A 71 -3.35 13.93 7.54
CA SER A 71 -2.46 14.69 8.41
C SER A 71 -1.03 14.14 8.35
N LYS A 72 0.00 14.95 8.65
CA LYS A 72 1.42 14.49 8.81
C LYS A 72 1.64 13.54 10.01
N LYS A 73 0.59 12.86 10.49
CA LYS A 73 0.58 11.97 11.64
C LYS A 73 0.60 10.52 11.17
N LEU A 74 1.38 9.67 11.83
CA LEU A 74 1.47 8.23 11.51
C LEU A 74 0.13 7.51 11.65
N LYS A 75 -0.67 7.89 12.65
CA LYS A 75 -2.02 7.37 12.86
C LYS A 75 -2.88 7.49 11.58
N ASP A 76 -2.75 8.61 10.90
CA ASP A 76 -3.54 8.91 9.71
C ASP A 76 -3.16 8.01 8.53
N LEU A 77 -1.84 7.82 8.33
CA LEU A 77 -1.31 6.83 7.40
C LEU A 77 -1.77 5.40 7.77
N ALA A 78 -1.80 5.06 9.06
CA ALA A 78 -2.24 3.74 9.52
C ALA A 78 -3.73 3.50 9.24
N GLU A 79 -4.59 4.49 9.46
CA GLU A 79 -6.01 4.45 9.14
C GLU A 79 -6.22 4.25 7.63
N HIS A 80 -5.52 5.01 6.77
CA HIS A 80 -5.57 4.84 5.31
C HIS A 80 -5.13 3.46 4.83
N ILE A 81 -4.06 2.90 5.41
CA ILE A 81 -3.58 1.55 5.07
C ILE A 81 -4.61 0.50 5.49
N HIS A 82 -5.21 0.67 6.66
CA HIS A 82 -6.25 -0.23 7.16
C HIS A 82 -7.52 -0.16 6.31
N GLU A 83 -7.98 1.04 5.92
CA GLU A 83 -9.15 1.26 5.05
C GLU A 83 -8.99 0.61 3.68
N LYS A 84 -7.76 0.49 3.18
CA LYS A 84 -7.48 -0.24 1.93
C LYS A 84 -7.65 -1.75 2.08
N GLU A 85 -7.68 -2.27 3.31
CA GLU A 85 -7.80 -3.69 3.63
C GLU A 85 -6.72 -4.52 2.94
N ILE A 86 -5.48 -4.04 2.90
CA ILE A 86 -4.40 -4.65 2.13
C ILE A 86 -3.46 -5.53 2.93
N LEU A 87 -3.40 -5.38 4.26
CA LEU A 87 -2.33 -5.98 5.07
C LEU A 87 -2.90 -7.02 6.04
N TYR A 88 -2.57 -8.29 5.78
CA TYR A 88 -3.06 -9.41 6.58
C TYR A 88 -1.93 -10.18 7.26
N ILE A 89 -2.17 -10.63 8.50
CA ILE A 89 -1.26 -11.43 9.29
C ILE A 89 -1.80 -12.86 9.39
N HIS A 90 -0.92 -13.86 9.29
CA HIS A 90 -1.30 -15.25 9.49
C HIS A 90 -1.71 -15.53 10.95
N LYS A 91 -2.92 -16.05 11.16
CA LYS A 91 -3.50 -16.32 12.48
C LYS A 91 -4.41 -17.54 12.43
N HIS A 92 -4.20 -18.50 13.34
CA HIS A 92 -5.05 -19.69 13.55
C HIS A 92 -5.39 -20.48 12.27
N GLY A 93 -4.44 -20.63 11.34
CA GLY A 93 -4.65 -21.36 10.09
C GLY A 93 -5.33 -20.57 8.97
N GLY A 94 -5.63 -19.29 9.21
CA GLY A 94 -6.09 -18.35 8.20
C GLY A 94 -5.36 -17.01 8.29
N TYR A 95 -5.98 -15.96 7.80
CA TYR A 95 -5.42 -14.61 7.74
C TYR A 95 -6.35 -13.62 8.40
N LYS A 96 -5.80 -12.73 9.22
CA LYS A 96 -6.54 -11.66 9.90
C LYS A 96 -6.01 -10.32 9.45
N LEU A 97 -6.90 -9.37 9.14
CA LEU A 97 -6.48 -8.00 8.82
C LEU A 97 -5.74 -7.39 10.02
N MET A 98 -4.62 -6.75 9.73
CA MET A 98 -3.80 -6.10 10.73
C MET A 98 -4.53 -4.89 11.32
N GLU A 99 -4.54 -4.73 12.64
CA GLU A 99 -5.26 -3.62 13.30
C GLU A 99 -4.52 -2.29 13.09
N VAL A 100 -5.27 -1.18 13.06
CA VAL A 100 -4.72 0.18 12.90
C VAL A 100 -3.58 0.45 13.90
N SER A 101 -3.75 0.08 15.17
CA SER A 101 -2.73 0.27 16.20
C SER A 101 -1.46 -0.54 15.95
N SER A 102 -1.59 -1.74 15.38
CA SER A 102 -0.44 -2.54 14.97
C SER A 102 0.29 -1.89 13.79
N ILE A 103 -0.45 -1.39 12.79
CA ILE A 103 0.12 -0.65 11.67
C ILE A 103 0.85 0.60 12.16
N GLU A 104 0.24 1.38 13.05
CA GLU A 104 0.85 2.59 13.62
C GLU A 104 2.15 2.28 14.38
N THR A 105 2.15 1.21 15.19
CA THR A 105 3.33 0.77 15.94
C THR A 105 4.46 0.39 15.00
N GLU A 106 4.17 -0.40 13.97
CA GLU A 106 5.15 -0.86 13.00
C GLU A 106 5.72 0.31 12.18
N LEU A 107 4.88 1.26 11.77
CA LEU A 107 5.31 2.51 11.14
C LEU A 107 6.25 3.32 12.05
N CYS A 108 5.99 3.35 13.36
CA CYS A 108 6.87 4.02 14.32
C CYS A 108 8.24 3.35 14.42
N VAL A 109 8.28 2.01 14.44
CA VAL A 109 9.52 1.22 14.44
C VAL A 109 10.34 1.48 13.17
N ILE A 110 9.70 1.37 11.99
CA ILE A 110 10.34 1.62 10.69
C ILE A 110 10.92 3.04 10.63
N ARG A 111 10.14 4.03 11.07
CA ARG A 111 10.58 5.43 11.04
C ARG A 111 11.80 5.69 11.92
N ARG A 112 11.89 5.03 13.08
CA ARG A 112 13.07 5.11 13.96
C ARG A 112 14.27 4.43 13.30
N ALA A 113 14.12 3.20 12.84
CA ALA A 113 15.17 2.45 12.18
C ALA A 113 15.74 3.20 10.96
N ARG A 114 14.88 3.84 10.15
CA ARG A 114 15.29 4.65 9.00
C ARG A 114 16.15 5.85 9.41
N ARG A 115 15.80 6.52 10.51
CA ARG A 115 16.58 7.65 11.03
C ARG A 115 17.95 7.20 11.51
N GLU A 116 18.00 6.11 12.28
CA GLU A 116 19.24 5.54 12.79
C GLU A 116 20.19 5.13 11.64
N GLN A 117 19.65 4.50 10.60
CA GLN A 117 20.43 4.14 9.40
C GLN A 117 21.01 5.37 8.69
N LEU A 118 20.24 6.46 8.57
CA LEU A 118 20.72 7.70 7.94
C LEU A 118 21.85 8.36 8.76
N GLU A 119 21.71 8.42 10.08
CA GLU A 119 22.74 8.96 10.97
C GLU A 119 24.03 8.13 10.95
N GLU A 120 23.89 6.80 10.88
CA GLU A 120 25.02 5.89 10.77
C GLU A 120 25.72 5.99 9.42
N GLU A 121 24.97 6.11 8.32
CA GLU A 121 25.51 6.35 6.99
C GLU A 121 26.27 7.69 6.92
N GLU A 122 25.74 8.76 7.53
CA GLU A 122 26.41 10.05 7.61
C GLU A 122 27.71 9.96 8.44
N ARG A 123 27.68 9.24 9.57
CA ARG A 123 28.87 9.03 10.41
C ARG A 123 29.94 8.24 9.65
N GLN A 124 29.56 7.16 8.97
CA GLN A 124 30.47 6.38 8.14
C GLN A 124 31.01 7.19 6.97
N ALA A 125 30.19 8.04 6.34
CA ALA A 125 30.65 8.92 5.26
C ALA A 125 31.70 9.92 5.76
N LYS A 126 31.47 10.53 6.92
CA LYS A 126 32.42 11.45 7.59
C LYS A 126 33.72 10.73 7.98
N GLU A 127 33.63 9.51 8.52
CA GLU A 127 34.80 8.72 8.90
C GLU A 127 35.62 8.30 7.67
N LYS A 128 34.96 7.80 6.61
CA LYS A 128 35.60 7.46 5.33
C LYS A 128 36.26 8.69 4.67
N ALA A 129 35.66 9.87 4.80
CA ALA A 129 36.24 11.11 4.31
C ALA A 129 37.48 11.55 5.11
N ARG A 130 37.47 11.33 6.43
CA ARG A 130 38.58 11.66 7.33
C ARG A 130 39.76 10.69 7.23
N ASN A 131 39.51 9.40 7.00
CA ASN A 131 40.54 8.36 6.85
C ASN A 131 41.14 8.28 5.43
N LYS A 132 40.73 9.18 4.53
CA LYS A 132 41.27 9.33 3.17
C LYS A 132 42.46 10.31 3.09
N TYR A 133 42.81 10.95 4.20
CA TYR A 133 43.95 11.86 4.38
C TYR A 133 44.87 11.31 5.46
#